data_AF-A0A351EZ37-F1
#
_entry.id   AF-A0A351EZ37-F1
#
_cell.length_a   1.000
_cell.length_b   1.000
_cell.length_c   1.000
_cell.angle_alpha   90.00
_cell.angle_beta   90.00
_cell.angle_gamma   90.00
#
_symmetry.space_group_name_H-M   'P 1'
#
loop_
_entity.id
_entity.type
_entity.pdbx_description
1 polymer ?
#
loop_
_entity_poly.entity_id
_entity_poly.type
_entity_poly.pdbx_seq_one_letter_code
_entity_poly.pdbx_strand_id
1 'polypeptide(L)'
;MWQRRCLAKIHQKLISIYYRSTIKISYPVLFLDIKDRNMDRSQFFELLTRPATKHLNNTASLDPYTGSWTQTQAMHLLRRTCFGFTPHDLQDFTDLGLSGSVSRLLDQSAPQPAPPVNVYATPDKPDPNAGFGQTWVNAPFNPALPVEYYQARTDSLKAWWVGLMIDSPLNIREKMTLFWQNHFAIEADVVEIAQAMYWYLAALRANCLGNFKTLTKTITIDPAMLRYLNGYLNSKGQPDENYARELQELFTVGKGPDIEYTEDDIKAAARILTGLRINPFTSPISYFFDFTQHDTGNKTFSAFYGNKTIVGKTGGAGETEVNELLDLIFSNQEVSKFICRKLYQFFVYYDISPEIEQNIILPLATIFRTHNYEIYPVVETLLKSEHFYHQLNMGCVIKSPLDFVAGLSRIFNFKFPDPQTQLQSLYLSWALIAANAAQTGLNVLDPPLVAGYPAWHQAPLFARVWINSDSLANRLVLINNLCNGQIALGDAVIVFDPLEFIRSLQAPADPNQLVSETVNFLYGLPVGQQTMDYFKSFLLSGLDDFYWTNLWNQYLLEPSNQEYQSAVRFRMFSMLREMMQQAEFNLI
;
A
#
# COMPACT_ATOMS: atom_id res chain seq x y z
N MET A 1 -8.24 29.10 -4.11
CA MET A 1 -7.34 29.11 -5.30
C MET A 1 -6.17 30.11 -5.22
N TRP A 2 -5.90 30.76 -4.08
CA TRP A 2 -4.75 31.68 -3.91
C TRP A 2 -3.71 31.23 -2.85
N GLN A 3 -3.93 30.09 -2.18
CA GLN A 3 -2.94 29.47 -1.26
C GLN A 3 -2.07 28.37 -1.92
N ARG A 4 -2.40 27.92 -3.14
CA ARG A 4 -1.61 26.89 -3.87
C ARG A 4 -0.28 27.42 -4.47
N ARG A 5 0.02 28.72 -4.36
CA ARG A 5 1.22 29.34 -4.96
C ARG A 5 2.40 29.53 -4.00
N CYS A 6 2.23 29.33 -2.69
CA CYS A 6 3.30 29.58 -1.71
C CYS A 6 4.17 28.34 -1.41
N LEU A 7 3.63 27.13 -1.53
CA LEU A 7 4.39 25.88 -1.34
C LEU A 7 5.28 25.51 -2.54
N ALA A 8 4.97 26.03 -3.73
CA ALA A 8 5.76 25.80 -4.94
C ALA A 8 7.09 26.59 -4.99
N LYS A 9 7.28 27.60 -4.12
CA LYS A 9 8.46 28.49 -4.17
C LYS A 9 9.66 28.05 -3.31
N ILE A 10 9.49 27.04 -2.46
CA ILE A 10 10.60 26.46 -1.68
C ILE A 10 11.17 25.21 -2.38
N HIS A 11 10.38 24.55 -3.23
CA HIS A 11 10.74 23.30 -3.91
C HIS A 11 11.70 23.46 -5.10
N GLN A 12 11.86 24.67 -5.65
CA GLN A 12 12.49 24.87 -6.97
C GLN A 12 13.97 25.27 -6.95
N LYS A 13 14.63 25.31 -5.78
CA LYS A 13 16.00 25.87 -5.66
C LYS A 13 17.14 24.85 -5.51
N LEU A 14 16.86 23.55 -5.58
CA LEU A 14 17.87 22.49 -5.33
C LEU A 14 18.15 21.54 -6.51
N ILE A 15 17.50 21.69 -7.67
CA ILE A 15 17.54 20.69 -8.78
C ILE A 15 18.46 21.12 -9.94
N SER A 16 19.62 21.67 -9.64
CA SER A 16 20.64 21.86 -10.67
C SER A 16 21.96 21.48 -10.06
N ILE A 17 22.44 20.27 -10.40
CA ILE A 17 23.85 19.92 -10.64
C ILE A 17 24.02 18.38 -10.66
N TYR A 18 24.64 17.90 -11.74
CA TYR A 18 25.27 16.58 -12.01
C TYR A 18 24.49 15.41 -12.67
N TYR A 19 25.15 14.90 -13.71
CA TYR A 19 24.78 13.89 -14.70
C TYR A 19 25.90 12.84 -14.79
N ARG A 20 25.52 11.62 -15.23
CA ARG A 20 26.29 10.51 -15.86
C ARG A 20 27.16 9.58 -14.98
N SER A 21 26.75 8.31 -14.93
CA SER A 21 27.54 7.15 -15.42
C SER A 21 26.67 5.87 -15.56
N THR A 22 26.94 5.10 -16.61
CA THR A 22 26.32 3.86 -17.15
C THR A 22 26.64 2.58 -16.39
N ILE A 23 25.72 1.60 -16.23
CA ILE A 23 25.96 0.13 -16.29
C ILE A 23 24.66 -0.65 -16.66
N LYS A 24 24.81 -1.82 -17.31
CA LYS A 24 23.84 -2.70 -18.00
C LYS A 24 23.38 -3.90 -17.14
N ILE A 25 22.09 -4.29 -17.20
CA ILE A 25 21.53 -5.57 -16.71
C ILE A 25 20.36 -6.05 -17.61
N SER A 26 20.07 -7.37 -17.63
CA SER A 26 19.14 -8.09 -18.52
C SER A 26 18.06 -8.89 -17.76
N TYR A 27 16.89 -9.11 -18.41
CA TYR A 27 15.78 -10.10 -18.21
C TYR A 27 14.50 -9.67 -17.41
N PRO A 28 13.29 -10.27 -17.59
CA PRO A 28 12.67 -10.87 -18.78
C PRO A 28 11.19 -10.49 -19.12
N VAL A 29 10.51 -9.54 -18.47
CA VAL A 29 9.04 -9.33 -18.73
C VAL A 29 8.73 -8.36 -19.90
N LEU A 30 9.76 -7.89 -20.60
CA LEU A 30 9.72 -7.03 -21.80
C LEU A 30 9.92 -7.80 -23.14
N PHE A 31 9.86 -9.14 -23.10
CA PHE A 31 10.59 -10.02 -24.02
C PHE A 31 10.09 -10.20 -25.46
N LEU A 32 9.00 -9.57 -25.94
CA LEU A 32 8.52 -9.81 -27.31
C LEU A 32 8.77 -8.69 -28.33
N ASP A 33 8.85 -7.42 -27.94
CA ASP A 33 8.88 -6.29 -28.89
C ASP A 33 10.19 -5.48 -28.92
N ILE A 34 11.27 -6.00 -28.34
CA ILE A 34 12.59 -5.33 -28.32
C ILE A 34 13.64 -6.29 -28.84
N LYS A 35 13.76 -6.34 -30.17
CA LYS A 35 14.81 -7.10 -30.84
C LYS A 35 16.14 -6.36 -30.93
N ASP A 36 16.26 -5.10 -30.50
CA ASP A 36 17.51 -4.33 -30.65
C ASP A 36 18.06 -3.74 -29.34
N ARG A 37 19.35 -4.04 -29.11
CA ARG A 37 20.10 -3.95 -27.84
C ARG A 37 20.70 -2.56 -27.54
N ASN A 38 19.93 -1.48 -27.67
CA ASN A 38 20.37 -0.12 -27.33
C ASN A 38 19.22 0.62 -26.67
N MET A 39 19.17 0.69 -25.34
CA MET A 39 18.05 1.34 -24.65
C MET A 39 18.51 2.24 -23.50
N ASP A 40 18.58 3.55 -23.74
CA ASP A 40 18.93 4.60 -22.77
C ASP A 40 17.71 5.05 -21.91
N ARG A 41 17.89 6.03 -21.02
CA ARG A 41 16.82 6.58 -20.15
C ARG A 41 15.59 7.04 -20.95
N SER A 42 15.77 7.67 -22.10
CA SER A 42 14.66 8.10 -22.98
C SER A 42 13.90 6.91 -23.55
N GLN A 43 14.65 5.86 -23.83
CA GLN A 43 14.26 4.61 -24.44
C GLN A 43 13.54 3.68 -23.42
N PHE A 44 13.93 3.71 -22.14
CA PHE A 44 13.18 3.13 -21.00
C PHE A 44 11.84 3.84 -20.78
N PHE A 45 11.81 5.18 -20.80
CA PHE A 45 10.55 5.91 -20.73
C PHE A 45 9.68 5.66 -21.95
N GLU A 46 10.26 5.51 -23.14
CA GLU A 46 9.53 5.16 -24.35
C GLU A 46 8.79 3.83 -24.15
N LEU A 47 9.43 2.80 -23.60
CA LEU A 47 8.76 1.54 -23.25
C LEU A 47 7.69 1.67 -22.17
N LEU A 48 7.94 2.47 -21.13
CA LEU A 48 6.94 2.73 -20.10
C LEU A 48 5.69 3.41 -20.69
N THR A 49 5.85 4.16 -21.78
CA THR A 49 4.75 4.81 -22.49
C THR A 49 4.12 3.96 -23.59
N ARG A 50 4.73 2.83 -23.99
CA ARG A 50 4.15 1.95 -25.01
C ARG A 50 2.88 1.27 -24.46
N PRO A 51 1.75 1.33 -25.20
CA PRO A 51 0.59 0.51 -24.91
C PRO A 51 1.00 -0.97 -24.96
N ALA A 52 0.52 -1.79 -24.03
CA ALA A 52 0.66 -3.24 -24.16
C ALA A 52 -0.16 -3.69 -25.38
N THR A 53 0.51 -4.00 -26.48
CA THR A 53 -0.12 -4.38 -27.76
C THR A 53 -0.39 -5.89 -27.87
N LYS A 54 0.09 -6.70 -26.91
CA LYS A 54 -0.05 -8.15 -26.91
C LYS A 54 -0.19 -8.69 -25.49
N HIS A 55 -1.33 -9.27 -25.16
CA HIS A 55 -1.49 -10.07 -23.95
C HIS A 55 -0.55 -11.28 -24.03
N LEU A 56 0.21 -11.51 -22.97
CA LEU A 56 1.00 -12.74 -22.85
C LEU A 56 0.05 -13.85 -22.38
N ASN A 57 0.02 -14.97 -23.10
CA ASN A 57 -0.84 -16.09 -22.73
C ASN A 57 -0.35 -16.71 -21.42
N ASN A 58 -1.09 -16.46 -20.34
CA ASN A 58 -0.97 -17.18 -19.08
C ASN A 58 -2.10 -18.22 -19.04
N THR A 59 -1.75 -19.51 -19.12
CA THR A 59 -2.72 -20.61 -19.12
C THR A 59 -2.86 -21.27 -17.75
N ALA A 60 -2.23 -20.74 -16.70
CA ALA A 60 -2.34 -21.26 -15.35
C ALA A 60 -3.76 -21.03 -14.79
N SER A 61 -4.20 -21.94 -13.92
CA SER A 61 -5.55 -21.95 -13.34
C SER A 61 -5.53 -21.53 -11.86
N LEU A 62 -6.71 -21.55 -11.23
CA LEU A 62 -6.85 -21.44 -9.78
C LEU A 62 -6.57 -22.73 -9.02
N ASP A 63 -6.14 -23.80 -9.70
CA ASP A 63 -5.76 -25.04 -9.02
C ASP A 63 -4.60 -24.79 -8.05
N PRO A 64 -4.49 -25.54 -6.94
CA PRO A 64 -3.41 -25.34 -5.98
C PRO A 64 -2.04 -25.53 -6.64
N TYR A 65 -1.09 -24.65 -6.35
CA TYR A 65 0.26 -24.72 -6.88
C TYR A 65 0.95 -26.04 -6.49
N THR A 66 1.34 -26.82 -7.51
CA THR A 66 1.96 -28.14 -7.37
C THR A 66 3.47 -28.15 -7.63
N GLY A 67 4.05 -26.99 -8.00
CA GLY A 67 5.49 -26.85 -8.24
C GLY A 67 6.32 -26.90 -6.96
N SER A 68 7.65 -26.88 -7.13
CA SER A 68 8.57 -26.88 -5.99
C SER A 68 8.45 -25.59 -5.19
N TRP A 69 8.21 -25.71 -3.88
CA TRP A 69 8.24 -24.56 -2.97
C TRP A 69 9.68 -24.23 -2.61
N THR A 70 10.19 -23.12 -3.13
CA THR A 70 11.54 -22.62 -2.87
C THR A 70 11.50 -21.20 -2.31
N GLN A 71 12.66 -20.65 -1.93
CA GLN A 71 12.78 -19.25 -1.55
C GLN A 71 12.20 -18.30 -2.61
N THR A 72 12.25 -18.64 -3.90
CA THR A 72 11.67 -17.78 -4.96
C THR A 72 10.17 -17.62 -4.81
N GLN A 73 9.43 -18.72 -4.57
CA GLN A 73 7.97 -18.67 -4.38
C GLN A 73 7.60 -18.00 -3.04
N ALA A 74 8.31 -18.33 -1.95
CA ALA A 74 8.10 -17.70 -0.65
C ALA A 74 8.35 -16.18 -0.71
N MET A 75 9.42 -15.76 -1.40
CA MET A 75 9.77 -14.36 -1.58
C MET A 75 8.72 -13.61 -2.41
N HIS A 76 8.23 -14.21 -3.50
CA HIS A 76 7.16 -13.61 -4.27
C HIS A 76 5.91 -13.42 -3.41
N LEU A 77 5.48 -14.46 -2.69
CA LEU A 77 4.34 -14.37 -1.78
C LEU A 77 4.51 -13.21 -0.77
N LEU A 78 5.65 -13.15 -0.07
CA LEU A 78 5.92 -12.11 0.92
C LEU A 78 5.97 -10.70 0.30
N ARG A 79 6.56 -10.54 -0.89
CA ARG A 79 6.65 -9.23 -1.56
C ARG A 79 5.29 -8.69 -2.01
N ARG A 80 4.36 -9.57 -2.36
CA ARG A 80 3.01 -9.18 -2.77
C ARG A 80 2.08 -8.96 -1.57
N THR A 81 2.35 -9.58 -0.43
CA THR A 81 1.45 -9.62 0.74
C THR A 81 1.96 -8.87 1.98
N CYS A 82 3.21 -8.45 2.02
CA CYS A 82 3.80 -7.65 3.10
C CYS A 82 4.58 -6.44 2.54
N PHE A 83 4.94 -5.50 3.42
CA PHE A 83 5.76 -4.34 3.06
C PHE A 83 7.27 -4.60 3.20
N GLY A 84 7.73 -5.86 3.24
CA GLY A 84 9.14 -6.23 3.42
C GLY A 84 9.34 -7.32 4.46
N PHE A 85 10.50 -7.97 4.44
CA PHE A 85 10.88 -9.10 5.29
C PHE A 85 12.41 -9.19 5.37
N THR A 86 12.92 -9.89 6.39
CA THR A 86 14.35 -10.18 6.57
C THR A 86 14.75 -11.50 5.90
N PRO A 87 16.05 -11.80 5.75
CA PRO A 87 16.50 -13.12 5.29
C PRO A 87 16.04 -14.28 6.19
N HIS A 88 15.97 -14.07 7.51
CA HIS A 88 15.45 -15.06 8.45
C HIS A 88 13.96 -15.35 8.19
N ASP A 89 13.16 -14.31 8.02
CA ASP A 89 11.74 -14.45 7.70
C ASP A 89 11.51 -15.22 6.40
N LEU A 90 12.32 -14.97 5.38
CA LEU A 90 12.23 -15.69 4.11
C LEU A 90 12.52 -17.18 4.30
N GLN A 91 13.51 -17.52 5.13
CA GLN A 91 13.82 -18.90 5.46
C GLN A 91 12.65 -19.56 6.21
N ASP A 92 12.09 -18.91 7.24
CA ASP A 92 10.92 -19.39 7.96
C ASP A 92 9.75 -19.72 7.03
N PHE A 93 9.43 -18.82 6.10
CA PHE A 93 8.35 -19.02 5.12
C PHE A 93 8.68 -20.09 4.07
N THR A 94 9.96 -20.27 3.75
CA THR A 94 10.39 -21.39 2.90
C THR A 94 10.13 -22.71 3.62
N ASP A 95 10.48 -22.81 4.90
CA ASP A 95 10.36 -24.04 5.70
C ASP A 95 8.90 -24.40 6.04
N LEU A 96 8.01 -23.39 6.16
CA LEU A 96 6.58 -23.61 6.38
C LEU A 96 5.85 -24.26 5.18
N GLY A 97 6.44 -24.24 3.99
CA GLY A 97 5.76 -24.63 2.76
C GLY A 97 4.67 -23.63 2.35
N LEU A 98 4.05 -23.85 1.19
CA LEU A 98 2.99 -22.99 0.66
C LEU A 98 1.80 -22.84 1.62
N SER A 99 1.24 -23.97 2.07
CA SER A 99 0.04 -23.96 2.90
C SER A 99 0.28 -23.30 4.26
N GLY A 100 1.39 -23.63 4.93
CA GLY A 100 1.76 -23.02 6.21
C GLY A 100 2.04 -21.52 6.07
N SER A 101 2.70 -21.11 4.99
CA SER A 101 2.96 -19.71 4.67
C SER A 101 1.70 -18.89 4.48
N VAL A 102 0.77 -19.37 3.64
CA VAL A 102 -0.50 -18.67 3.41
C VAL A 102 -1.33 -18.64 4.69
N SER A 103 -1.40 -19.73 5.45
CA SER A 103 -2.11 -19.74 6.74
C SER A 103 -1.51 -18.75 7.74
N ARG A 104 -0.18 -18.63 7.82
CA ARG A 104 0.49 -17.63 8.68
C ARG A 104 0.20 -16.20 8.22
N LEU A 105 0.13 -15.94 6.91
CA LEU A 105 -0.16 -14.60 6.38
C LEU A 105 -1.60 -14.16 6.62
N LEU A 106 -2.53 -15.10 6.57
CA LEU A 106 -3.96 -14.82 6.73
C LEU A 106 -4.43 -14.91 8.19
N ASP A 107 -3.54 -15.24 9.12
CA ASP A 107 -3.85 -15.26 10.55
C ASP A 107 -4.15 -13.83 11.06
N GLN A 108 -5.35 -13.69 11.63
CA GLN A 108 -5.84 -12.44 12.20
C GLN A 108 -5.80 -12.42 13.74
N SER A 109 -5.21 -13.43 14.38
CA SER A 109 -5.16 -13.58 15.84
C SER A 109 -4.36 -12.48 16.55
N ALA A 110 -3.41 -11.83 15.85
CA ALA A 110 -2.62 -10.76 16.43
C ALA A 110 -3.54 -9.61 16.93
N PRO A 111 -3.28 -9.02 18.11
CA PRO A 111 -4.12 -7.94 18.62
C PRO A 111 -4.12 -6.74 17.67
N GLN A 112 -5.16 -5.92 17.76
CA GLN A 112 -5.17 -4.62 17.07
C GLN A 112 -4.08 -3.72 17.69
N PRO A 113 -3.40 -2.89 16.87
CA PRO A 113 -2.35 -2.01 17.36
C PRO A 113 -2.92 -0.95 18.31
N ALA A 114 -2.10 -0.48 19.25
CA ALA A 114 -2.44 0.68 20.08
C ALA A 114 -2.63 1.94 19.20
N PRO A 115 -3.58 2.82 19.53
CA PRO A 115 -3.89 4.01 18.74
C PRO A 115 -2.71 5.00 18.68
N PRO A 116 -2.70 5.93 17.69
CA PRO A 116 -1.73 7.01 17.64
C PRO A 116 -1.83 7.92 18.87
N VAL A 117 -0.71 8.56 19.20
CA VAL A 117 -0.59 9.44 20.37
C VAL A 117 -0.15 10.85 20.00
N ASN A 118 -0.38 11.78 20.92
CA ASN A 118 0.08 13.16 20.79
C ASN A 118 1.59 13.25 21.01
N VAL A 119 2.31 13.76 20.02
CA VAL A 119 3.78 13.98 20.05
C VAL A 119 4.18 15.42 19.73
N TYR A 120 3.20 16.32 19.60
CA TYR A 120 3.39 17.72 19.19
C TYR A 120 3.10 18.71 20.32
N ALA A 121 2.30 18.32 21.31
CA ALA A 121 2.01 19.17 22.47
C ALA A 121 3.29 19.41 23.28
N THR A 122 3.47 20.66 23.71
CA THR A 122 4.57 21.10 24.57
C THR A 122 4.00 21.83 25.79
N PRO A 123 4.79 22.04 26.87
CA PRO A 123 4.33 22.85 28.01
C PRO A 123 3.84 24.25 27.61
N ASP A 124 4.46 24.87 26.60
CA ASP A 124 4.11 26.20 26.11
C ASP A 124 2.95 26.19 25.09
N LYS A 125 2.67 25.04 24.47
CA LYS A 125 1.59 24.82 23.51
C LYS A 125 0.90 23.48 23.78
N PRO A 126 0.11 23.36 24.87
CA PRO A 126 -0.57 22.12 25.20
C PRO A 126 -1.79 21.90 24.29
N ASP A 127 -2.01 20.66 23.85
CA ASP A 127 -3.32 20.27 23.34
C ASP A 127 -4.25 20.10 24.56
N PRO A 128 -5.35 20.86 24.65
CA PRO A 128 -6.22 20.85 25.82
C PRO A 128 -6.99 19.53 26.01
N ASN A 129 -7.07 18.69 24.98
CA ASN A 129 -7.89 17.48 24.97
C ASN A 129 -7.07 16.18 24.94
N ALA A 130 -5.75 16.24 24.77
CA ALA A 130 -4.86 15.08 24.81
C ALA A 130 -3.43 15.49 25.17
N GLY A 131 -2.92 15.09 26.33
CA GLY A 131 -1.53 15.37 26.74
C GLY A 131 -0.49 14.63 25.88
N PHE A 132 0.77 15.05 25.96
CA PHE A 132 1.90 14.34 25.30
C PHE A 132 1.92 12.85 25.70
N GLY A 133 2.11 11.97 24.72
CA GLY A 133 2.08 10.51 24.89
C GLY A 133 0.68 9.91 25.09
N GLN A 134 -0.38 10.72 25.18
CA GLN A 134 -1.76 10.25 25.29
C GLN A 134 -2.42 10.18 23.91
N THR A 135 -3.36 9.24 23.75
CA THR A 135 -4.13 9.15 22.51
C THR A 135 -5.17 10.27 22.42
N TRP A 136 -5.36 10.80 21.21
CA TRP A 136 -6.36 11.82 20.90
C TRP A 136 -7.59 11.26 20.17
N VAL A 137 -7.62 9.96 19.85
CA VAL A 137 -8.65 9.36 18.96
C VAL A 137 -10.08 9.45 19.50
N ASN A 138 -10.21 9.60 20.82
CA ASN A 138 -11.48 9.80 21.54
C ASN A 138 -11.54 11.19 22.22
N ALA A 139 -10.61 12.08 21.90
CA ALA A 139 -10.66 13.45 22.38
C ALA A 139 -11.93 14.14 21.82
N PRO A 140 -12.69 14.88 22.64
CA PRO A 140 -13.92 15.53 22.19
C PRO A 140 -13.62 16.48 21.04
N PHE A 141 -14.50 16.49 20.03
CA PHE A 141 -14.43 17.52 18.99
C PHE A 141 -14.66 18.89 19.61
N ASN A 142 -13.73 19.81 19.36
CA ASN A 142 -13.77 21.16 19.85
C ASN A 142 -13.64 22.12 18.66
N PRO A 143 -14.71 22.83 18.25
CA PRO A 143 -14.65 23.78 17.14
C PRO A 143 -13.80 25.02 17.44
N ALA A 144 -13.48 25.28 18.72
CA ALA A 144 -12.60 26.36 19.12
C ALA A 144 -11.11 25.94 19.19
N LEU A 145 -10.80 24.65 18.99
CA LEU A 145 -9.42 24.19 18.92
C LEU A 145 -8.80 24.70 17.61
N PRO A 146 -7.61 25.35 17.65
CA PRO A 146 -6.97 25.85 16.44
C PRO A 146 -6.68 24.73 15.43
N VAL A 147 -6.79 25.04 14.14
CA VAL A 147 -6.70 24.07 13.04
C VAL A 147 -5.37 23.31 13.04
N GLU A 148 -4.29 23.94 13.49
CA GLU A 148 -2.96 23.32 13.59
C GLU A 148 -2.92 22.10 14.51
N TYR A 149 -3.80 22.01 15.53
CA TYR A 149 -3.87 20.83 16.39
C TYR A 149 -4.55 19.66 15.67
N TYR A 150 -5.60 19.91 14.88
CA TYR A 150 -6.21 18.87 14.06
C TYR A 150 -5.25 18.39 12.97
N GLN A 151 -4.49 19.30 12.35
CA GLN A 151 -3.44 18.93 11.41
C GLN A 151 -2.37 18.07 12.09
N ALA A 152 -1.90 18.46 13.28
CA ALA A 152 -0.89 17.69 14.00
C ALA A 152 -1.38 16.29 14.43
N ARG A 153 -2.70 16.12 14.69
CA ARG A 153 -3.33 14.80 14.88
C ARG A 153 -3.33 13.98 13.59
N THR A 154 -3.69 14.58 12.46
CA THR A 154 -3.62 13.93 11.14
C THR A 154 -2.20 13.51 10.80
N ASP A 155 -1.21 14.37 11.03
CA ASP A 155 0.21 14.06 10.80
C ASP A 155 0.69 12.92 11.70
N SER A 156 0.30 12.93 12.98
CA SER A 156 0.54 11.82 13.91
C SER A 156 -0.11 10.52 13.44
N LEU A 157 -1.34 10.54 12.93
CA LEU A 157 -2.04 9.36 12.39
C LEU A 157 -1.31 8.78 11.16
N LYS A 158 -0.88 9.63 10.22
CA LYS A 158 -0.15 9.20 9.02
C LYS A 158 1.21 8.59 9.38
N ALA A 159 1.95 9.25 10.27
CA ALA A 159 3.22 8.75 10.78
C ALA A 159 3.04 7.39 11.47
N TRP A 160 2.09 7.30 12.40
CA TRP A 160 1.77 6.06 13.10
C TRP A 160 1.41 4.92 12.14
N TRP A 161 0.59 5.17 11.12
CA TRP A 161 0.21 4.10 10.19
C TRP A 161 1.40 3.59 9.38
N VAL A 162 2.31 4.47 8.94
CA VAL A 162 3.57 4.05 8.30
C VAL A 162 4.46 3.29 9.29
N GLY A 163 4.52 3.72 10.55
CA GLY A 163 5.18 2.98 11.63
C GLY A 163 4.63 1.55 11.75
N LEU A 164 3.31 1.37 11.73
CA LEU A 164 2.70 0.05 11.71
C LEU A 164 3.10 -0.80 10.49
N MET A 165 3.23 -0.20 9.30
CA MET A 165 3.69 -0.93 8.11
C MET A 165 5.14 -1.40 8.26
N ILE A 166 5.99 -0.59 8.91
CA ILE A 166 7.40 -0.90 9.18
C ILE A 166 7.52 -1.96 10.26
N ASP A 167 6.71 -1.90 11.32
CA ASP A 167 6.78 -2.79 12.49
C ASP A 167 5.82 -3.99 12.40
N SER A 168 5.04 -4.09 11.31
CA SER A 168 4.00 -5.10 11.18
C SER A 168 4.57 -6.52 11.37
N PRO A 169 3.86 -7.41 12.08
CA PRO A 169 4.10 -8.84 11.92
C PRO A 169 3.97 -9.23 10.45
N LEU A 170 4.59 -10.34 10.06
CA LEU A 170 4.48 -10.90 8.71
C LEU A 170 3.12 -11.58 8.49
N ASN A 171 2.11 -10.73 8.39
CA ASN A 171 0.77 -11.06 7.95
C ASN A 171 0.28 -10.01 6.93
N ILE A 172 -0.85 -10.29 6.31
CA ILE A 172 -1.39 -9.47 5.21
C ILE A 172 -2.12 -8.21 5.69
N ARG A 173 -2.26 -8.00 7.01
CA ARG A 173 -3.22 -7.04 7.59
C ARG A 173 -3.04 -5.62 7.07
N GLU A 174 -1.84 -5.06 7.14
CA GLU A 174 -1.62 -3.69 6.68
C GLU A 174 -1.67 -3.57 5.15
N LYS A 175 -1.32 -4.63 4.41
CA LYS A 175 -1.47 -4.68 2.96
C LYS A 175 -2.94 -4.65 2.53
N MET A 176 -3.79 -5.45 3.17
CA MET A 176 -5.23 -5.40 2.97
C MET A 176 -5.84 -4.09 3.46
N THR A 177 -5.32 -3.50 4.55
CA THR A 177 -5.76 -2.20 5.03
C THR A 177 -5.48 -1.10 3.99
N LEU A 178 -4.30 -1.11 3.34
CA LEU A 178 -3.99 -0.22 2.22
C LEU A 178 -4.90 -0.49 1.01
N PHE A 179 -5.16 -1.75 0.67
CA PHE A 179 -6.10 -2.10 -0.39
C PHE A 179 -7.48 -1.50 -0.13
N TRP A 180 -8.01 -1.64 1.08
CA TRP A 180 -9.30 -1.09 1.45
C TRP A 180 -9.30 0.43 1.56
N GLN A 181 -8.22 1.05 2.03
CA GLN A 181 -8.10 2.51 2.08
C GLN A 181 -8.06 3.11 0.67
N ASN A 182 -7.43 2.41 -0.28
CA ASN A 182 -7.48 2.77 -1.68
C ASN A 182 -8.86 2.50 -2.32
N HIS A 183 -9.58 1.47 -1.86
CA HIS A 183 -10.89 1.11 -2.39
C HIS A 183 -12.00 2.05 -1.90
N PHE A 184 -12.14 2.21 -0.58
CA PHE A 184 -13.06 3.15 0.09
C PHE A 184 -12.36 4.47 0.34
N ALA A 185 -11.84 5.09 -0.71
CA ALA A 185 -10.96 6.25 -0.61
C ALA A 185 -11.65 7.46 0.01
N ILE A 186 -10.97 8.05 1.00
CA ILE A 186 -11.30 9.34 1.61
C ILE A 186 -10.00 10.14 1.80
N GLU A 187 -10.09 11.46 1.70
CA GLU A 187 -8.97 12.39 1.95
C GLU A 187 -9.05 12.95 3.37
N ALA A 188 -8.01 12.75 4.18
CA ALA A 188 -7.88 13.33 5.51
C ALA A 188 -7.98 14.87 5.46
N ASP A 189 -7.43 15.48 4.41
CA ASP A 189 -7.43 16.94 4.20
C ASP A 189 -8.83 17.48 3.87
N VAL A 190 -9.77 16.64 3.43
CA VAL A 190 -11.18 17.01 3.21
C VAL A 190 -12.03 16.69 4.44
N VAL A 191 -11.74 15.58 5.12
CA VAL A 191 -12.44 15.20 6.35
C VAL A 191 -12.10 16.15 7.49
N GLU A 192 -10.84 16.60 7.64
CA GLU A 192 -10.39 17.57 8.67
C GLU A 192 -10.76 17.20 10.13
N ILE A 193 -11.11 15.94 10.38
CA ILE A 193 -11.43 15.41 11.72
C ILE A 193 -10.61 14.13 11.90
N ALA A 194 -9.40 14.27 12.45
CA ALA A 194 -8.46 13.16 12.61
C ALA A 194 -9.05 11.97 13.38
N GLN A 195 -9.94 12.22 14.35
CA GLN A 195 -10.64 11.17 15.11
C GLN A 195 -11.50 10.29 14.19
N ALA A 196 -12.23 10.90 13.26
CA ALA A 196 -13.03 10.17 12.27
C ALA A 196 -12.12 9.34 11.37
N MET A 197 -11.01 9.94 10.91
CA MET A 197 -10.01 9.26 10.07
C MET A 197 -9.39 8.04 10.76
N TYR A 198 -9.10 8.12 12.06
CA TYR A 198 -8.61 6.97 12.82
C TYR A 198 -9.65 5.84 12.87
N TRP A 199 -10.90 6.15 13.22
CA TRP A 199 -11.95 5.13 13.36
C TRP A 199 -12.31 4.49 12.02
N TYR A 200 -12.34 5.25 10.94
CA TYR A 200 -12.41 4.74 9.57
C TYR A 200 -11.30 3.73 9.29
N LEU A 201 -10.03 4.12 9.51
CA LEU A 201 -8.89 3.25 9.23
C LEU A 201 -8.89 2.00 10.12
N ALA A 202 -9.31 2.14 11.38
CA ALA A 202 -9.47 1.03 12.31
C ALA A 202 -10.57 0.06 11.86
N ALA A 203 -11.70 0.56 11.32
CA ALA A 203 -12.75 -0.28 10.76
C ALA A 203 -12.27 -1.06 9.54
N LEU A 204 -11.51 -0.43 8.63
CA LEU A 204 -10.89 -1.11 7.49
C LEU A 204 -9.92 -2.22 7.94
N ARG A 205 -9.07 -1.91 8.92
CA ARG A 205 -8.08 -2.87 9.46
C ARG A 205 -8.75 -4.05 10.15
N ALA A 206 -9.77 -3.81 10.97
CA ALA A 206 -10.49 -4.85 11.70
C ALA A 206 -11.24 -5.81 10.76
N ASN A 207 -11.67 -5.32 9.59
CA ASN A 207 -12.41 -6.10 8.59
C ASN A 207 -11.57 -6.51 7.38
N CYS A 208 -10.23 -6.44 7.47
CA CYS A 208 -9.40 -6.48 6.28
C CYS A 208 -9.45 -7.81 5.48
N LEU A 209 -9.84 -8.93 6.12
CA LEU A 209 -10.17 -10.21 5.47
C LEU A 209 -11.62 -10.66 5.76
N GLY A 210 -12.45 -9.78 6.33
CA GLY A 210 -13.81 -10.10 6.75
C GLY A 210 -14.83 -10.04 5.62
N ASN A 211 -16.09 -9.85 6.01
CA ASN A 211 -17.21 -9.82 5.09
C ASN A 211 -17.34 -8.47 4.38
N PHE A 212 -17.33 -8.46 3.05
CA PHE A 212 -17.37 -7.22 2.26
C PHE A 212 -18.71 -6.49 2.32
N LYS A 213 -19.84 -7.20 2.48
CA LYS A 213 -21.15 -6.54 2.73
C LYS A 213 -21.13 -5.78 4.04
N THR A 214 -20.61 -6.43 5.08
CA THR A 214 -20.49 -5.84 6.42
C THR A 214 -19.56 -4.64 6.40
N LEU A 215 -18.41 -4.74 5.72
CA LEU A 215 -17.48 -3.63 5.56
C LEU A 215 -18.13 -2.46 4.80
N THR A 216 -18.80 -2.73 3.68
CA THR A 216 -19.49 -1.70 2.90
C THR A 216 -20.52 -0.97 3.74
N LYS A 217 -21.36 -1.69 4.49
CA LYS A 217 -22.31 -1.08 5.43
C LYS A 217 -21.62 -0.25 6.49
N THR A 218 -20.54 -0.76 7.08
CA THR A 218 -19.76 -0.08 8.11
C THR A 218 -19.24 1.27 7.59
N ILE A 219 -18.72 1.28 6.35
CA ILE A 219 -18.23 2.50 5.70
C ILE A 219 -19.36 3.43 5.25
N THR A 220 -20.51 2.91 4.83
CA THR A 220 -21.68 3.72 4.45
C THR A 220 -22.17 4.66 5.54
N ILE A 221 -22.06 4.24 6.79
CA ILE A 221 -22.47 5.03 7.95
C ILE A 221 -21.27 5.60 8.74
N ASP A 222 -20.06 5.42 8.23
CA ASP A 222 -18.85 5.92 8.88
C ASP A 222 -18.80 7.46 8.87
N PRO A 223 -18.49 8.13 10.00
CA PRO A 223 -18.46 9.59 10.05
C PRO A 223 -17.48 10.25 9.08
N ALA A 224 -16.33 9.63 8.79
CA ALA A 224 -15.35 10.17 7.86
C ALA A 224 -15.87 10.06 6.41
N MET A 225 -16.46 8.93 6.05
CA MET A 225 -17.07 8.74 4.73
C MET A 225 -18.28 9.66 4.52
N LEU A 226 -19.19 9.74 5.49
CA LEU A 226 -20.36 10.63 5.45
C LEU A 226 -19.93 12.09 5.29
N ARG A 227 -18.82 12.50 5.92
CA ARG A 227 -18.27 13.84 5.75
C ARG A 227 -17.63 14.05 4.39
N TYR A 228 -16.81 13.11 3.93
CA TYR A 228 -16.05 13.20 2.68
C TYR A 228 -16.95 13.32 1.44
N LEU A 229 -18.02 12.53 1.37
CA LEU A 229 -18.94 12.52 0.23
C LEU A 229 -20.26 13.26 0.49
N ASN A 230 -20.26 14.19 1.46
CA ASN A 230 -21.41 15.02 1.83
C ASN A 230 -22.68 14.26 2.25
N GLY A 231 -22.58 12.97 2.57
CA GLY A 231 -23.71 12.17 3.06
C GLY A 231 -24.39 12.76 4.29
N TYR A 232 -23.64 13.43 5.16
CA TYR A 232 -24.20 14.12 6.34
C TYR A 232 -25.09 15.33 6.00
N LEU A 233 -25.03 15.85 4.77
CA LEU A 233 -25.87 16.95 4.26
C LEU A 233 -27.08 16.44 3.47
N ASN A 234 -27.13 15.15 3.14
CA ASN A 234 -28.16 14.56 2.30
C ASN A 234 -29.54 14.61 3.00
N SER A 235 -30.53 15.27 2.40
CA SER A 235 -31.86 15.49 3.00
C SER A 235 -32.96 15.27 1.98
N LYS A 236 -34.17 14.91 2.43
CA LYS A 236 -35.34 14.66 1.57
C LYS A 236 -35.73 15.84 0.67
N GLY A 237 -35.40 17.06 1.08
CA GLY A 237 -35.66 18.28 0.28
C GLY A 237 -34.61 18.51 -0.81
N GLN A 238 -33.41 17.97 -0.64
CA GLN A 238 -32.30 18.04 -1.58
C GLN A 238 -31.49 16.74 -1.51
N PRO A 239 -31.97 15.65 -2.13
CA PRO A 239 -31.21 14.41 -2.17
C PRO A 239 -29.86 14.62 -2.87
N ASP A 240 -28.77 14.27 -2.20
CA ASP A 240 -27.41 14.35 -2.74
C ASP A 240 -27.01 13.02 -3.36
N GLU A 241 -26.79 13.05 -4.68
CA GLU A 241 -26.45 11.87 -5.48
C GLU A 241 -24.99 11.43 -5.33
N ASN A 242 -24.11 12.28 -4.78
CA ASN A 242 -22.67 12.04 -4.78
C ASN A 242 -22.32 10.69 -4.14
N TYR A 243 -22.66 10.48 -2.86
CA TYR A 243 -22.36 9.20 -2.21
C TYR A 243 -23.10 8.00 -2.84
N ALA A 244 -24.34 8.21 -3.30
CA ALA A 244 -25.11 7.15 -3.97
C ALA A 244 -24.46 6.68 -5.27
N ARG A 245 -23.86 7.61 -6.01
CA ARG A 245 -23.09 7.33 -7.22
C ARG A 245 -21.83 6.57 -6.88
N GLU A 246 -21.00 7.09 -5.97
CA GLU A 246 -19.73 6.44 -5.64
C GLU A 246 -19.91 5.06 -5.00
N LEU A 247 -20.97 4.87 -4.21
CA LEU A 247 -21.33 3.57 -3.65
C LEU A 247 -21.52 2.51 -4.75
N GLN A 248 -22.26 2.83 -5.80
CA GLN A 248 -22.50 1.91 -6.92
C GLN A 248 -21.28 1.84 -7.85
N GLU A 249 -20.72 2.98 -8.19
CA GLU A 249 -19.75 3.15 -9.26
C GLU A 249 -18.32 2.75 -8.87
N LEU A 250 -17.86 3.16 -7.69
CA LEU A 250 -16.46 3.01 -7.28
C LEU A 250 -16.27 1.97 -6.17
N PHE A 251 -17.31 1.77 -5.36
CA PHE A 251 -17.23 0.94 -4.16
C PHE A 251 -17.91 -0.43 -4.31
N THR A 252 -18.83 -0.64 -5.25
CA THR A 252 -19.52 -1.94 -5.34
C THR A 252 -19.62 -2.51 -6.75
N VAL A 253 -20.51 -1.99 -7.59
CA VAL A 253 -20.82 -2.56 -8.91
C VAL A 253 -19.71 -2.31 -9.91
N GLY A 254 -19.07 -1.14 -9.85
CA GLY A 254 -17.99 -0.77 -10.76
C GLY A 254 -18.47 -0.02 -12.01
N LYS A 255 -17.57 0.09 -12.99
CA LYS A 255 -17.83 0.64 -14.34
C LYS A 255 -17.41 -0.36 -15.41
N GLY A 256 -18.20 -0.45 -16.49
CA GLY A 256 -17.96 -1.40 -17.57
C GLY A 256 -19.10 -1.50 -18.57
N PRO A 257 -18.89 -2.19 -19.70
CA PRO A 257 -19.89 -2.32 -20.76
C PRO A 257 -21.13 -3.14 -20.33
N ASP A 258 -20.99 -4.03 -19.35
CA ASP A 258 -22.09 -4.87 -18.84
C ASP A 258 -22.82 -4.25 -17.64
N ILE A 259 -22.51 -2.99 -17.30
CA ILE A 259 -23.06 -2.30 -16.14
C ILE A 259 -24.08 -1.27 -16.62
N GLU A 260 -25.36 -1.58 -16.42
CA GLU A 260 -26.50 -0.87 -17.00
C GLU A 260 -27.43 -0.24 -15.93
N TYR A 261 -26.95 -0.03 -14.70
CA TYR A 261 -27.71 0.81 -13.75
C TYR A 261 -27.86 2.22 -14.33
N THR A 262 -28.97 2.86 -14.01
CA THR A 262 -29.35 4.15 -14.60
C THR A 262 -29.14 5.30 -13.63
N GLU A 263 -29.24 6.52 -14.14
CA GLU A 263 -29.27 7.71 -13.30
C GLU A 263 -30.43 7.71 -12.30
N ASP A 264 -31.55 7.08 -12.65
CA ASP A 264 -32.69 6.94 -11.74
C ASP A 264 -32.38 5.97 -10.59
N ASP A 265 -31.52 4.98 -10.79
CA ASP A 265 -30.99 4.12 -9.70
C ASP A 265 -30.14 4.93 -8.72
N ILE A 266 -29.32 5.86 -9.23
CA ILE A 266 -28.53 6.77 -8.38
C ILE A 266 -29.45 7.66 -7.55
N LYS A 267 -30.50 8.25 -8.16
CA LYS A 267 -31.49 9.08 -7.45
C LYS A 267 -32.28 8.29 -6.41
N ALA A 268 -32.66 7.06 -6.74
CA ALA A 268 -33.35 6.16 -5.82
C ALA A 268 -32.46 5.85 -4.61
N ALA A 269 -31.19 5.49 -4.83
CA ALA A 269 -30.22 5.27 -3.75
C ALA A 269 -29.95 6.54 -2.93
N ALA A 270 -29.84 7.71 -3.58
CA ALA A 270 -29.64 9.00 -2.91
C ALA A 270 -30.78 9.31 -1.93
N ARG A 271 -32.03 9.04 -2.33
CA ARG A 271 -33.21 9.20 -1.47
C ARG A 271 -33.18 8.25 -0.27
N ILE A 272 -32.71 7.01 -0.43
CA ILE A 272 -32.53 6.06 0.69
C ILE A 272 -31.51 6.57 1.70
N LEU A 273 -30.43 7.19 1.22
CA LEU A 273 -29.33 7.69 2.05
C LEU A 273 -29.64 9.02 2.77
N THR A 274 -30.83 9.61 2.56
CA THR A 274 -31.24 10.84 3.23
C THR A 274 -31.42 10.64 4.74
N GLY A 275 -31.06 11.65 5.54
CA GLY A 275 -31.22 11.62 7.00
C GLY A 275 -30.06 11.04 7.79
N LEU A 276 -29.03 10.48 7.14
CA LEU A 276 -27.77 10.13 7.82
C LEU A 276 -27.02 11.41 8.23
N ARG A 277 -26.60 11.51 9.49
CA ARG A 277 -25.93 12.68 10.06
C ARG A 277 -24.71 12.27 10.85
N ILE A 278 -23.77 13.19 11.04
CA ILE A 278 -22.63 13.01 11.94
C ILE A 278 -22.88 13.73 13.27
N ASN A 279 -22.48 13.10 14.37
CA ASN A 279 -22.35 13.77 15.66
C ASN A 279 -20.86 13.80 16.05
N PRO A 280 -20.15 14.90 15.77
CA PRO A 280 -18.74 15.00 16.10
C PRO A 280 -18.47 15.09 17.61
N PHE A 281 -19.50 15.34 18.43
CA PHE A 281 -19.36 15.56 19.87
C PHE A 281 -19.45 14.27 20.70
N THR A 282 -19.75 13.13 20.09
CA THR A 282 -19.65 11.82 20.75
C THR A 282 -18.19 11.35 20.82
N SER A 283 -17.92 10.46 21.78
CA SER A 283 -16.61 9.82 21.95
C SER A 283 -16.81 8.30 22.10
N PRO A 284 -16.45 7.48 21.09
CA PRO A 284 -15.91 7.88 19.79
C PRO A 284 -16.91 8.71 18.97
N ILE A 285 -16.39 9.48 18.01
CA ILE A 285 -17.22 10.17 17.02
C ILE A 285 -18.14 9.17 16.32
N SER A 286 -19.41 9.52 16.15
CA SER A 286 -20.41 8.61 15.63
C SER A 286 -21.35 9.30 14.63
N TYR A 287 -22.13 8.49 13.93
CA TYR A 287 -23.24 8.96 13.12
C TYR A 287 -24.56 8.85 13.91
N PHE A 288 -25.63 9.46 13.40
CA PHE A 288 -27.00 9.21 13.83
C PHE A 288 -27.98 9.36 12.65
N PHE A 289 -29.18 8.83 12.79
CA PHE A 289 -30.23 8.95 11.78
C PHE A 289 -31.30 9.97 12.19
N ASP A 290 -31.41 11.06 11.43
CA ASP A 290 -32.46 12.06 11.55
C ASP A 290 -33.62 11.71 10.61
N PHE A 291 -34.60 10.99 11.15
CA PHE A 291 -35.79 10.57 10.41
C PHE A 291 -36.63 11.75 9.87
N THR A 292 -36.47 12.96 10.43
CA THR A 292 -37.21 14.15 9.94
C THR A 292 -36.70 14.59 8.57
N GLN A 293 -35.46 14.25 8.24
CA GLN A 293 -34.79 14.58 6.99
C GLN A 293 -34.80 13.43 5.99
N HIS A 294 -35.41 12.29 6.31
CA HIS A 294 -35.48 11.12 5.44
C HIS A 294 -36.65 11.21 4.45
N ASP A 295 -36.42 10.81 3.21
CA ASP A 295 -37.44 10.67 2.18
C ASP A 295 -38.23 9.39 2.44
N THR A 296 -39.54 9.50 2.68
CA THR A 296 -40.40 8.35 3.02
C THR A 296 -41.15 7.78 1.81
N GLY A 297 -40.86 8.24 0.60
CA GLY A 297 -41.47 7.74 -0.63
C GLY A 297 -40.83 6.43 -1.07
N ASN A 298 -41.54 5.66 -1.90
CA ASN A 298 -40.98 4.44 -2.50
C ASN A 298 -39.83 4.78 -3.46
N LYS A 299 -38.85 3.88 -3.54
CA LYS A 299 -37.68 3.99 -4.43
C LYS A 299 -37.64 2.76 -5.33
N THR A 300 -37.90 2.96 -6.62
CA THR A 300 -37.91 1.91 -7.63
C THR A 300 -36.61 1.96 -8.42
N PHE A 301 -35.99 0.80 -8.57
CA PHE A 301 -34.76 0.62 -9.32
C PHE A 301 -35.05 0.02 -10.70
N SER A 302 -34.11 0.15 -11.62
CA SER A 302 -34.19 -0.28 -13.00
C SER A 302 -34.16 -1.80 -13.16
N ALA A 303 -34.26 -2.26 -14.41
CA ALA A 303 -34.14 -3.68 -14.77
C ALA A 303 -32.79 -4.28 -14.35
N PHE A 304 -31.72 -3.48 -14.26
CA PHE A 304 -30.42 -3.93 -13.78
C PHE A 304 -30.47 -4.47 -12.33
N TYR A 305 -31.36 -3.91 -11.53
CA TYR A 305 -31.67 -4.37 -10.17
C TYR A 305 -32.99 -5.16 -10.08
N GLY A 306 -33.49 -5.66 -11.22
CA GLY A 306 -34.68 -6.50 -11.30
C GLY A 306 -36.00 -5.77 -11.09
N ASN A 307 -36.07 -4.47 -11.41
CA ASN A 307 -37.25 -3.62 -11.22
C ASN A 307 -37.78 -3.61 -9.76
N LYS A 308 -36.90 -3.85 -8.78
CA LYS A 308 -37.29 -3.92 -7.37
C LYS A 308 -37.64 -2.54 -6.84
N THR A 309 -38.58 -2.51 -5.91
CA THR A 309 -38.97 -1.30 -5.19
C THR A 309 -38.72 -1.50 -3.70
N ILE A 310 -37.94 -0.59 -3.12
CA ILE A 310 -37.78 -0.47 -1.67
C ILE A 310 -38.93 0.42 -1.17
N VAL A 311 -39.74 -0.13 -0.27
CA VAL A 311 -40.93 0.56 0.27
C VAL A 311 -40.47 1.59 1.28
N GLY A 312 -40.91 2.83 1.09
CA GLY A 312 -40.56 3.93 1.98
C GLY A 312 -41.09 3.71 3.40
N LYS A 313 -40.23 3.94 4.40
CA LYS A 313 -40.50 3.77 5.83
C LYS A 313 -40.54 5.12 6.53
N THR A 314 -41.19 5.16 7.69
CA THR A 314 -41.35 6.37 8.51
C THR A 314 -40.65 6.20 9.86
N GLY A 315 -40.34 7.34 10.51
CA GLY A 315 -39.63 7.34 11.80
C GLY A 315 -38.26 6.67 11.71
N GLY A 316 -37.77 6.15 12.84
CA GLY A 316 -36.47 5.47 12.90
C GLY A 316 -36.34 4.24 11.99
N ALA A 317 -37.46 3.65 11.53
CA ALA A 317 -37.42 2.52 10.61
C ALA A 317 -36.85 2.89 9.23
N GLY A 318 -36.85 4.17 8.85
CA GLY A 318 -36.24 4.66 7.60
C GLY A 318 -34.76 4.28 7.45
N GLU A 319 -34.00 4.25 8.54
CA GLU A 319 -32.58 3.86 8.51
C GLU A 319 -32.38 2.44 7.94
N THR A 320 -33.35 1.54 8.18
CA THR A 320 -33.25 0.15 7.74
C THR A 320 -33.30 0.00 6.22
N GLU A 321 -33.76 1.01 5.47
CA GLU A 321 -33.73 1.02 4.00
C GLU A 321 -32.29 0.97 3.46
N VAL A 322 -31.29 1.45 4.22
CA VAL A 322 -29.88 1.33 3.85
C VAL A 322 -29.47 -0.15 3.72
N ASN A 323 -29.99 -1.02 4.59
CA ASN A 323 -29.70 -2.46 4.49
C ASN A 323 -30.35 -3.05 3.23
N GLU A 324 -31.59 -2.64 2.92
CA GLU A 324 -32.29 -3.12 1.72
C GLU A 324 -31.60 -2.66 0.43
N LEU A 325 -31.07 -1.43 0.41
CA LEU A 325 -30.26 -0.93 -0.71
C LEU A 325 -28.98 -1.77 -0.88
N LEU A 326 -28.26 -2.04 0.21
CA LEU A 326 -27.05 -2.85 0.14
C LEU A 326 -27.38 -4.29 -0.28
N ASP A 327 -28.41 -4.92 0.28
CA ASP A 327 -28.85 -6.25 -0.13
C ASP A 327 -29.23 -6.30 -1.62
N LEU A 328 -29.86 -5.22 -2.13
CA LEU A 328 -30.15 -5.07 -3.55
C LEU A 328 -28.88 -5.01 -4.40
N ILE A 329 -27.94 -4.12 -4.06
CA ILE A 329 -26.66 -3.96 -4.75
C ILE A 329 -25.91 -5.30 -4.78
N PHE A 330 -25.78 -5.97 -3.64
CA PHE A 330 -25.05 -7.23 -3.51
C PHE A 330 -25.78 -8.45 -4.10
N SER A 331 -27.04 -8.30 -4.51
CA SER A 331 -27.72 -9.32 -5.33
C SER A 331 -27.22 -9.34 -6.78
N ASN A 332 -26.51 -8.29 -7.21
CA ASN A 332 -25.92 -8.20 -8.53
C ASN A 332 -24.53 -8.84 -8.57
N GLN A 333 -24.27 -9.70 -9.56
CA GLN A 333 -23.02 -10.43 -9.69
C GLN A 333 -21.81 -9.53 -10.01
N GLU A 334 -22.03 -8.35 -10.60
CA GLU A 334 -20.96 -7.43 -10.98
C GLU A 334 -20.16 -6.96 -9.76
N VAL A 335 -20.78 -6.90 -8.58
CA VAL A 335 -20.09 -6.58 -7.31
C VAL A 335 -18.93 -7.55 -7.06
N SER A 336 -19.18 -8.85 -7.20
CA SER A 336 -18.13 -9.84 -6.99
C SER A 336 -17.03 -9.80 -8.05
N LYS A 337 -17.38 -9.56 -9.31
CA LYS A 337 -16.40 -9.45 -10.40
C LYS A 337 -15.52 -8.23 -10.19
N PHE A 338 -16.11 -7.08 -9.85
CA PHE A 338 -15.41 -5.83 -9.61
C PHE A 338 -14.35 -5.96 -8.51
N ILE A 339 -14.72 -6.51 -7.35
CA ILE A 339 -13.78 -6.69 -6.25
C ILE A 339 -12.69 -7.70 -6.58
N CYS A 340 -13.03 -8.82 -7.23
CA CYS A 340 -12.03 -9.80 -7.65
C CYS A 340 -11.04 -9.23 -8.68
N ARG A 341 -11.48 -8.36 -9.61
CA ARG A 341 -10.57 -7.62 -10.51
C ARG A 341 -9.65 -6.69 -9.73
N LYS A 342 -10.17 -5.93 -8.75
CA LYS A 342 -9.33 -5.05 -7.93
C LYS A 342 -8.30 -5.83 -7.09
N LEU A 343 -8.71 -6.94 -6.46
CA LEU A 343 -7.79 -7.82 -5.72
C LEU A 343 -6.71 -8.39 -6.64
N TYR A 344 -7.09 -8.84 -7.84
CA TYR A 344 -6.16 -9.33 -8.85
C TYR A 344 -5.15 -8.25 -9.26
N GLN A 345 -5.61 -7.03 -9.58
CA GLN A 345 -4.73 -5.92 -9.96
C GLN A 345 -3.80 -5.49 -8.83
N PHE A 346 -4.24 -5.61 -7.58
CA PHE A 346 -3.43 -5.26 -6.42
C PHE A 346 -2.37 -6.32 -6.11
N PHE A 347 -2.72 -7.62 -6.13
CA PHE A 347 -1.85 -8.71 -5.70
C PHE A 347 -1.11 -9.44 -6.83
N VAL A 348 -1.62 -9.43 -8.06
CA VAL A 348 -1.05 -10.16 -9.20
C VAL A 348 -0.47 -9.18 -10.21
N TYR A 349 -1.28 -8.68 -11.13
CA TYR A 349 -0.84 -7.80 -12.22
C TYR A 349 -2.01 -6.97 -12.77
N TYR A 350 -1.71 -5.82 -13.37
CA TYR A 350 -2.76 -4.89 -13.82
C TYR A 350 -3.52 -5.38 -15.05
N ASP A 351 -2.87 -6.17 -15.91
CA ASP A 351 -3.42 -6.66 -17.17
C ASP A 351 -4.33 -7.86 -16.94
N ILE A 352 -5.59 -7.74 -17.37
CA ILE A 352 -6.62 -8.77 -17.28
C ILE A 352 -7.07 -9.06 -18.72
N SER A 353 -6.51 -10.11 -19.31
CA SER A 353 -6.93 -10.59 -20.63
C SER A 353 -8.29 -11.31 -20.54
N PRO A 354 -8.97 -11.56 -21.67
CA PRO A 354 -10.20 -12.36 -21.68
C PRO A 354 -10.04 -13.75 -21.04
N GLU A 355 -8.87 -14.37 -21.17
CA GLU A 355 -8.56 -15.67 -20.56
C GLU A 355 -8.42 -15.55 -19.04
N ILE A 356 -7.76 -14.50 -18.53
CA ILE A 356 -7.65 -14.24 -17.08
C ILE A 356 -9.02 -13.92 -16.51
N GLU A 357 -9.82 -13.12 -17.20
CA GLU A 357 -11.20 -12.82 -16.81
C GLU A 357 -12.00 -14.13 -16.67
N GLN A 358 -11.97 -14.98 -17.70
CA GLN A 358 -12.74 -16.22 -17.74
C GLN A 358 -12.26 -17.27 -16.74
N ASN A 359 -10.95 -17.45 -16.60
CA ASN A 359 -10.38 -18.58 -15.85
C ASN A 359 -9.99 -18.23 -14.41
N ILE A 360 -9.82 -16.95 -14.08
CA ILE A 360 -9.37 -16.48 -12.77
C ILE A 360 -10.43 -15.59 -12.12
N ILE A 361 -10.83 -14.50 -12.78
CA ILE A 361 -11.73 -13.50 -12.17
C ILE A 361 -13.13 -14.08 -11.92
N LEU A 362 -13.75 -14.69 -12.94
CA LEU A 362 -15.11 -15.24 -12.81
C LEU A 362 -15.21 -16.38 -11.79
N PRO A 363 -14.24 -17.32 -11.70
CA PRO A 363 -14.22 -18.32 -10.64
C PRO A 363 -14.00 -17.73 -9.24
N LEU A 364 -13.08 -16.77 -9.07
CA LEU A 364 -12.90 -16.05 -7.79
C LEU A 364 -14.19 -15.32 -7.39
N ALA A 365 -14.87 -14.66 -8.33
CA ALA A 365 -16.14 -13.98 -8.09
C ALA A 365 -17.25 -14.96 -7.68
N THR A 366 -17.23 -16.18 -8.23
CA THR A 366 -18.14 -17.26 -7.82
C THR A 366 -17.85 -17.70 -6.38
N ILE A 367 -16.58 -17.97 -6.04
CA ILE A 367 -16.16 -18.28 -4.66
C ILE A 367 -16.62 -17.18 -3.71
N PHE A 368 -16.41 -15.93 -4.09
CA PHE A 368 -16.77 -14.78 -3.27
C PHE A 368 -18.27 -14.75 -2.95
N ARG A 369 -19.14 -14.94 -3.95
CA ARG A 369 -20.61 -14.95 -3.74
C ARG A 369 -21.10 -16.18 -2.98
N THR A 370 -20.57 -17.38 -3.28
CA THR A 370 -21.01 -18.61 -2.60
C THR A 370 -20.61 -18.64 -1.14
N HIS A 371 -19.53 -17.94 -0.77
CA HIS A 371 -19.12 -17.70 0.61
C HIS A 371 -19.69 -16.40 1.18
N ASN A 372 -20.86 -15.95 0.70
CA ASN A 372 -21.56 -14.77 1.20
C ASN A 372 -20.69 -13.49 1.29
N TYR A 373 -19.81 -13.28 0.31
CA TYR A 373 -18.91 -12.13 0.25
C TYR A 373 -17.87 -12.08 1.39
N GLU A 374 -17.42 -13.23 1.91
CA GLU A 374 -16.21 -13.31 2.73
C GLU A 374 -14.94 -13.13 1.88
N ILE A 375 -14.03 -12.25 2.30
CA ILE A 375 -12.79 -11.95 1.57
C ILE A 375 -11.72 -13.04 1.75
N TYR A 376 -11.63 -13.59 2.96
CA TYR A 376 -10.68 -14.66 3.29
C TYR A 376 -10.58 -15.78 2.23
N PRO A 377 -11.67 -16.48 1.84
CA PRO A 377 -11.58 -17.59 0.88
C PRO A 377 -11.12 -17.16 -0.51
N VAL A 378 -11.40 -15.92 -0.94
CA VAL A 378 -10.96 -15.39 -2.23
C VAL A 378 -9.45 -15.19 -2.23
N VAL A 379 -8.94 -14.51 -1.19
CA VAL A 379 -7.51 -14.23 -1.03
C VAL A 379 -6.74 -15.53 -0.83
N GLU A 380 -7.22 -16.43 0.02
CA GLU A 380 -6.58 -17.74 0.24
C GLU A 380 -6.46 -18.54 -1.06
N THR A 381 -7.56 -18.63 -1.83
CA THR A 381 -7.57 -19.35 -3.11
C THR A 381 -6.57 -18.74 -4.09
N LEU A 382 -6.56 -17.41 -4.22
CA LEU A 382 -5.64 -16.71 -5.12
C LEU A 382 -4.18 -16.97 -4.72
N LEU A 383 -3.82 -16.78 -3.44
CA LEU A 383 -2.44 -16.91 -2.96
C LEU A 383 -1.91 -18.36 -2.96
N LYS A 384 -2.80 -19.36 -3.05
CA LYS A 384 -2.42 -20.78 -3.19
C LYS A 384 -2.40 -21.27 -4.64
N SER A 385 -2.89 -20.48 -5.60
CA SER A 385 -3.10 -20.92 -6.98
C SER A 385 -1.81 -21.06 -7.80
N GLU A 386 -1.84 -21.95 -8.80
CA GLU A 386 -0.83 -22.02 -9.86
C GLU A 386 -0.65 -20.68 -10.57
N HIS A 387 -1.76 -19.97 -10.81
CA HIS A 387 -1.73 -18.66 -11.46
C HIS A 387 -0.86 -17.65 -10.71
N PHE A 388 -0.98 -17.58 -9.38
CA PHE A 388 -0.21 -16.62 -8.58
C PHE A 388 1.31 -16.82 -8.72
N TYR A 389 1.76 -18.07 -8.81
CA TYR A 389 3.19 -18.42 -8.95
C TYR A 389 3.64 -18.66 -10.40
N HIS A 390 2.80 -18.34 -11.38
CA HIS A 390 3.20 -18.42 -12.78
C HIS A 390 4.32 -17.40 -13.06
N GLN A 391 5.34 -17.79 -13.84
CA GLN A 391 6.53 -16.96 -14.09
C GLN A 391 6.25 -15.55 -14.61
N LEU A 392 5.13 -15.36 -15.33
CA LEU A 392 4.72 -14.04 -15.85
C LEU A 392 4.14 -13.10 -14.78
N ASN A 393 3.76 -13.64 -13.63
CA ASN A 393 3.19 -12.90 -12.50
C ASN A 393 4.22 -12.60 -11.41
N MET A 394 5.46 -13.08 -11.55
CA MET A 394 6.54 -12.89 -10.57
C MET A 394 7.49 -11.77 -11.02
N GLY A 395 7.75 -10.80 -10.15
CA GLY A 395 8.67 -9.70 -10.46
C GLY A 395 8.16 -8.75 -11.55
N CYS A 396 6.85 -8.73 -11.81
CA CYS A 396 6.26 -7.94 -12.89
C CYS A 396 5.63 -6.62 -12.42
N VAL A 397 5.55 -6.36 -11.10
CA VAL A 397 4.91 -5.15 -10.57
C VAL A 397 5.94 -4.16 -10.07
N ILE A 398 5.81 -2.90 -10.49
CA ILE A 398 6.60 -1.80 -9.94
C ILE A 398 6.17 -1.57 -8.48
N LYS A 399 7.13 -1.60 -7.56
CA LYS A 399 6.95 -1.29 -6.14
C LYS A 399 6.18 0.02 -5.99
N SER A 400 5.07 -0.01 -5.26
CA SER A 400 4.43 1.23 -4.81
C SER A 400 5.40 2.05 -3.94
N PRO A 401 5.20 3.36 -3.77
CA PRO A 401 6.01 4.16 -2.86
C PRO A 401 6.15 3.55 -1.45
N LEU A 402 5.08 2.96 -0.90
CA LEU A 402 5.12 2.29 0.40
C LEU A 402 5.91 0.98 0.38
N ASP A 403 5.75 0.15 -0.66
CA ASP A 403 6.58 -1.04 -0.86
C ASP A 403 8.07 -0.71 -0.97
N PHE A 404 8.37 0.47 -1.49
CA PHE A 404 9.73 0.96 -1.59
C PHE A 404 10.24 1.44 -0.22
N VAL A 405 9.58 2.42 0.41
CA VAL A 405 10.14 3.07 1.61
C VAL A 405 10.02 2.24 2.89
N ALA A 406 8.87 1.57 3.10
CA ALA A 406 8.71 0.65 4.24
C ALA A 406 9.48 -0.66 3.97
N GLY A 407 9.53 -1.10 2.71
CA GLY A 407 10.36 -2.22 2.24
C GLY A 407 11.81 -2.06 2.59
N LEU A 408 12.41 -0.92 2.25
CA LEU A 408 13.78 -0.60 2.60
C LEU A 408 14.01 -0.68 4.11
N SER A 409 13.09 -0.11 4.90
CA SER A 409 13.20 -0.10 6.36
C SER A 409 13.24 -1.50 6.96
N ARG A 410 12.45 -2.43 6.42
CA ARG A 410 12.35 -3.82 6.89
C ARG A 410 13.47 -4.71 6.35
N ILE A 411 13.74 -4.65 5.05
CA ILE A 411 14.79 -5.44 4.37
C ILE A 411 16.16 -5.21 5.02
N PHE A 412 16.45 -3.96 5.38
CA PHE A 412 17.73 -3.55 5.95
C PHE A 412 17.69 -3.33 7.47
N ASN A 413 16.58 -3.69 8.13
CA ASN A 413 16.41 -3.63 9.58
C ASN A 413 16.82 -2.27 10.18
N PHE A 414 16.29 -1.17 9.63
CA PHE A 414 16.63 0.16 10.11
C PHE A 414 16.32 0.30 11.60
N LYS A 415 17.19 1.00 12.32
CA LYS A 415 16.98 1.35 13.72
C LYS A 415 16.27 2.68 13.80
N PHE A 416 15.11 2.67 14.43
CA PHE A 416 14.33 3.86 14.75
C PHE A 416 14.56 4.27 16.21
N PRO A 417 14.28 5.54 16.56
CA PRO A 417 14.39 6.01 17.95
C PRO A 417 13.57 5.18 18.94
N ASP A 418 14.07 5.05 20.16
CA ASP A 418 13.43 4.22 21.19
C ASP A 418 12.05 4.79 21.60
N PRO A 419 10.96 3.99 21.57
CA PRO A 419 9.62 4.48 21.82
C PRO A 419 9.39 4.94 23.27
N GLN A 420 10.18 4.49 24.24
CA GLN A 420 10.02 4.83 25.66
C GLN A 420 10.74 6.13 26.01
N THR A 421 11.88 6.38 25.38
CA THR A 421 12.77 7.51 25.71
C THR A 421 12.76 8.61 24.66
N GLN A 422 12.35 8.31 23.42
CA GLN A 422 12.45 9.20 22.26
C GLN A 422 11.18 9.19 21.39
N LEU A 423 10.01 9.11 22.02
CA LEU A 423 8.70 8.98 21.35
C LEU A 423 8.45 10.04 20.26
N GLN A 424 8.80 11.31 20.53
CA GLN A 424 8.64 12.37 19.54
C GLN A 424 9.54 12.14 18.31
N SER A 425 10.81 11.82 18.55
CA SER A 425 11.76 11.49 17.49
C SER A 425 11.31 10.27 16.68
N LEU A 426 10.72 9.26 17.31
CA LEU A 426 10.17 8.08 16.62
C LEU A 426 9.07 8.47 15.63
N TYR A 427 8.10 9.26 16.07
CA TYR A 427 7.03 9.75 15.18
C TYR A 427 7.55 10.65 14.06
N LEU A 428 8.55 11.49 14.33
CA LEU A 428 9.21 12.29 13.30
C LEU A 428 9.94 11.41 12.27
N SER A 429 10.59 10.32 12.71
CA SER A 429 11.20 9.35 11.80
C SER A 429 10.16 8.64 10.93
N TRP A 430 9.03 8.21 11.49
CA TRP A 430 7.95 7.64 10.68
C TRP A 430 7.31 8.66 9.73
N ALA A 431 7.14 9.90 10.16
CA ALA A 431 6.65 11.00 9.32
C ALA A 431 7.60 11.26 8.15
N LEU A 432 8.92 11.15 8.36
CA LEU A 432 9.91 11.27 7.30
C LEU A 432 9.75 10.15 6.25
N ILE A 433 9.51 8.92 6.67
CA ILE A 433 9.23 7.80 5.74
C ILE A 433 7.91 8.05 4.99
N ALA A 434 6.85 8.50 5.67
CA ALA A 434 5.58 8.88 5.04
C ALA A 434 5.76 10.00 4.00
N ALA A 435 6.57 11.02 4.31
CA ALA A 435 6.88 12.11 3.39
C ALA A 435 7.62 11.63 2.13
N ASN A 436 8.54 10.65 2.27
CA ASN A 436 9.21 10.05 1.10
C ASN A 436 8.24 9.25 0.23
N ALA A 437 7.26 8.55 0.83
CA ALA A 437 6.20 7.89 0.06
C ALA A 437 5.35 8.93 -0.72
N ALA A 438 5.00 10.04 -0.07
CA ALA A 438 4.24 11.12 -0.71
C ALA A 438 5.01 11.76 -1.88
N GLN A 439 6.30 12.07 -1.69
CA GLN A 439 7.19 12.63 -2.72
C GLN A 439 7.44 11.68 -3.91
N THR A 440 7.14 10.39 -3.75
CA THR A 440 7.26 9.40 -4.81
C THR A 440 5.90 8.92 -5.36
N GLY A 441 4.81 9.56 -4.92
CA GLY A 441 3.50 9.48 -5.56
C GLY A 441 2.34 8.98 -4.67
N LEU A 442 2.58 8.58 -3.42
CA LEU A 442 1.54 8.01 -2.54
C LEU A 442 1.54 8.72 -1.17
N ASN A 443 0.61 9.66 -1.00
CA ASN A 443 0.35 10.33 0.26
C ASN A 443 -0.69 9.54 1.07
N VAL A 444 -0.27 8.82 2.11
CA VAL A 444 -1.16 7.98 2.91
C VAL A 444 -2.33 8.76 3.49
N LEU A 445 -3.53 8.17 3.44
CA LEU A 445 -4.81 8.78 3.86
C LEU A 445 -5.26 9.98 3.04
N ASP A 446 -4.59 10.31 1.94
CA ASP A 446 -5.00 11.35 0.99
C ASP A 446 -4.78 10.87 -0.45
N PRO A 447 -5.57 9.88 -0.90
CA PRO A 447 -5.58 9.47 -2.28
C PRO A 447 -6.04 10.66 -3.15
N PRO A 448 -5.47 10.85 -4.34
CA PRO A 448 -5.72 12.06 -5.13
C PRO A 448 -7.11 12.12 -5.77
N LEU A 449 -7.89 11.03 -5.70
CA LEU A 449 -9.21 10.87 -6.31
C LEU A 449 -10.08 9.98 -5.41
N VAL A 450 -11.41 10.12 -5.53
CA VAL A 450 -12.39 9.20 -4.90
C VAL A 450 -12.23 7.76 -5.41
N ALA A 451 -11.69 7.57 -6.61
CA ALA A 451 -11.36 6.25 -7.16
C ALA A 451 -10.10 5.61 -6.54
N GLY A 452 -9.40 6.33 -5.66
CA GLY A 452 -8.15 5.91 -5.03
C GLY A 452 -6.92 6.43 -5.77
N TYR A 453 -5.80 5.71 -5.64
CA TYR A 453 -4.56 6.03 -6.34
C TYR A 453 -4.60 5.48 -7.78
N PRO A 454 -4.30 6.31 -8.80
CA PRO A 454 -4.32 5.94 -10.22
C PRO A 454 -3.60 4.64 -10.57
N ALA A 455 -2.54 4.32 -9.83
CA ALA A 455 -1.69 3.16 -10.12
C ALA A 455 -2.42 1.82 -10.15
N TRP A 456 -3.55 1.70 -9.45
CA TRP A 456 -4.30 0.45 -9.33
C TRP A 456 -5.55 0.39 -10.20
N HIS A 457 -5.91 1.46 -10.93
CA HIS A 457 -7.15 1.48 -11.72
C HIS A 457 -7.07 2.28 -13.03
N GLN A 458 -6.10 3.18 -13.18
CA GLN A 458 -6.06 4.11 -14.30
C GLN A 458 -5.18 3.61 -15.45
N ALA A 459 -5.84 3.18 -16.51
CA ALA A 459 -5.20 2.92 -17.80
C ALA A 459 -4.68 4.22 -18.45
N PRO A 460 -3.64 4.15 -19.32
CA PRO A 460 -2.87 2.95 -19.65
C PRO A 460 -1.68 2.69 -18.69
N LEU A 461 -1.45 3.58 -17.72
CA LEU A 461 -0.18 3.61 -16.99
C LEU A 461 -0.13 2.64 -15.81
N PHE A 462 -1.22 2.51 -15.03
CA PHE A 462 -1.25 1.70 -13.81
C PHE A 462 0.00 1.94 -12.94
N ALA A 463 0.66 0.89 -12.43
CA ALA A 463 1.85 1.00 -11.58
C ALA A 463 3.03 1.77 -12.21
N ARG A 464 3.03 2.00 -13.53
CA ARG A 464 4.05 2.84 -14.19
C ARG A 464 4.00 4.30 -13.74
N VAL A 465 2.87 4.78 -13.21
CA VAL A 465 2.77 6.15 -12.65
C VAL A 465 3.74 6.37 -11.48
N TRP A 466 4.18 5.30 -10.82
CA TRP A 466 5.17 5.36 -9.73
C TRP A 466 6.57 5.74 -10.19
N ILE A 467 6.89 5.59 -11.48
CA ILE A 467 8.22 5.86 -12.03
C ILE A 467 8.09 6.92 -13.13
N ASN A 468 8.46 8.15 -12.78
CA ASN A 468 8.64 9.26 -13.69
C ASN A 468 9.96 9.97 -13.39
N SER A 469 10.27 11.05 -14.11
CA SER A 469 11.54 11.76 -13.94
C SER A 469 11.77 12.32 -12.54
N ASP A 470 10.68 12.67 -11.83
CA ASP A 470 10.71 13.24 -10.48
C ASP A 470 10.74 12.13 -9.41
N SER A 471 9.79 11.20 -9.46
CA SER A 471 9.69 10.13 -8.46
C SER A 471 10.91 9.21 -8.45
N LEU A 472 11.50 8.91 -9.63
CA LEU A 472 12.73 8.14 -9.71
C LEU A 472 13.91 8.90 -9.08
N ALA A 473 14.01 10.21 -9.32
CA ALA A 473 15.07 11.02 -8.71
C ALA A 473 14.95 11.05 -7.17
N ASN A 474 13.74 11.18 -6.65
CA ASN A 474 13.48 11.16 -5.20
C ASN A 474 13.81 9.78 -4.58
N ARG A 475 13.53 8.67 -5.28
CA ARG A 475 13.98 7.33 -4.84
C ARG A 475 15.51 7.24 -4.74
N LEU A 476 16.23 7.78 -5.72
CA LEU A 476 17.70 7.79 -5.71
C LEU A 476 18.26 8.65 -4.57
N VAL A 477 17.64 9.79 -4.26
CA VAL A 477 18.01 10.62 -3.10
C VAL A 477 17.86 9.83 -1.80
N LEU A 478 16.75 9.12 -1.62
CA LEU A 478 16.56 8.27 -0.44
C LEU A 478 17.64 7.17 -0.35
N ILE A 479 17.89 6.45 -1.45
CA ILE A 479 18.95 5.42 -1.51
C ILE A 479 20.32 6.00 -1.12
N ASN A 480 20.67 7.17 -1.64
CA ASN A 480 21.95 7.82 -1.33
C ASN A 480 22.03 8.24 0.15
N ASN A 481 20.95 8.78 0.71
CA ASN A 481 20.90 9.14 2.12
C ASN A 481 21.04 7.91 3.03
N LEU A 482 20.42 6.80 2.66
CA LEU A 482 20.58 5.53 3.38
C LEU A 482 22.03 5.07 3.39
N CYS A 483 22.71 5.14 2.23
CA CYS A 483 24.11 4.71 2.13
C CYS A 483 25.11 5.67 2.80
N ASN A 484 24.65 6.78 3.40
CA ASN A 484 25.43 7.59 4.34
C ASN A 484 25.35 7.07 5.79
N GLY A 485 24.64 5.95 6.03
CA GLY A 485 24.51 5.25 7.31
C GLY A 485 23.42 5.78 8.22
N GLN A 486 22.92 7.00 8.00
CA GLN A 486 21.82 7.56 8.76
C GLN A 486 21.00 8.56 7.95
N ILE A 487 19.71 8.65 8.28
CA ILE A 487 18.82 9.73 7.84
C ILE A 487 18.38 10.48 9.08
N ALA A 488 18.59 11.80 9.11
CA ALA A 488 18.27 12.64 10.26
C ALA A 488 17.32 13.80 9.91
N LEU A 489 16.42 14.13 10.83
CA LEU A 489 15.58 15.33 10.84
C LEU A 489 15.52 15.87 12.27
N GLY A 490 16.31 16.92 12.57
CA GLY A 490 16.50 17.36 13.95
C GLY A 490 17.11 16.25 14.80
N ASP A 491 16.50 15.95 15.96
CA ASP A 491 16.93 14.88 16.87
C ASP A 491 16.39 13.49 16.48
N ALA A 492 15.60 13.40 15.40
CA ALA A 492 15.11 12.12 14.87
C ALA A 492 16.14 11.52 13.92
N VAL A 493 16.75 10.40 14.32
CA VAL A 493 17.78 9.70 13.53
C VAL A 493 17.33 8.28 13.25
N ILE A 494 17.29 7.92 11.96
CA ILE A 494 17.10 6.55 11.47
C ILE A 494 18.47 6.04 11.07
N VAL A 495 18.88 4.89 11.62
CA VAL A 495 20.20 4.31 11.35
C VAL A 495 20.06 3.09 10.46
N PHE A 496 20.88 3.03 9.40
CA PHE A 496 21.08 1.85 8.59
C PHE A 496 22.50 1.32 8.81
N ASP A 497 22.63 0.12 9.39
CA ASP A 497 23.91 -0.58 9.49
C ASP A 497 23.96 -1.75 8.48
N PRO A 498 24.71 -1.62 7.37
CA PRO A 498 24.83 -2.70 6.39
C PRO A 498 25.48 -3.95 6.99
N LEU A 499 26.21 -3.83 8.10
CA LEU A 499 26.83 -4.97 8.77
C LEU A 499 25.80 -5.90 9.41
N GLU A 500 24.67 -5.38 9.90
CA GLU A 500 23.59 -6.23 10.40
C GLU A 500 22.98 -7.06 9.28
N PHE A 501 22.72 -6.42 8.13
CA PHE A 501 22.19 -7.10 6.96
C PHE A 501 23.13 -8.22 6.48
N ILE A 502 24.42 -7.95 6.30
CA ILE A 502 25.40 -8.95 5.81
C ILE A 502 25.52 -10.13 6.78
N ARG A 503 25.50 -9.89 8.09
CA ARG A 503 25.57 -10.95 9.09
C ARG A 503 24.36 -11.88 9.08
N SER A 504 23.24 -11.43 8.51
CA SER A 504 22.05 -12.27 8.33
C SER A 504 22.12 -13.17 7.09
N LEU A 505 23.14 -13.02 6.25
CA LEU A 505 23.40 -13.85 5.07
C LEU A 505 24.23 -15.09 5.43
N GLN A 506 24.19 -16.12 4.60
CA GLN A 506 24.77 -17.43 4.91
C GLN A 506 26.30 -17.46 4.78
N ALA A 507 26.85 -16.89 3.70
CA ALA A 507 28.29 -16.92 3.42
C ALA A 507 28.91 -15.52 3.19
N PRO A 508 28.89 -14.63 4.21
CA PRO A 508 29.35 -13.24 4.04
C PRO A 508 30.85 -13.09 3.75
N ALA A 509 31.66 -14.11 4.03
CA ALA A 509 33.10 -14.11 3.78
C ALA A 509 33.47 -14.44 2.32
N ASP A 510 32.59 -15.11 1.56
CA ASP A 510 32.81 -15.42 0.15
C ASP A 510 32.17 -14.33 -0.71
N PRO A 511 32.96 -13.52 -1.46
CA PRO A 511 32.41 -12.42 -2.22
C PRO A 511 31.46 -12.86 -3.34
N ASN A 512 31.60 -14.08 -3.88
CA ASN A 512 30.71 -14.60 -4.91
C ASN A 512 29.34 -14.98 -4.31
N GLN A 513 29.34 -15.69 -3.19
CA GLN A 513 28.11 -16.06 -2.49
C GLN A 513 27.41 -14.83 -1.91
N LEU A 514 28.15 -13.91 -1.29
CA LEU A 514 27.61 -12.66 -0.77
C LEU A 514 26.86 -11.87 -1.84
N VAL A 515 27.44 -11.69 -3.03
CA VAL A 515 26.79 -10.98 -4.14
C VAL A 515 25.58 -11.78 -4.62
N SER A 516 25.69 -13.10 -4.79
CA SER A 516 24.60 -13.99 -5.21
C SER A 516 23.39 -13.93 -4.27
N GLU A 517 23.62 -14.13 -2.98
CA GLU A 517 22.58 -14.07 -1.95
C GLU A 517 21.92 -12.70 -1.91
N THR A 518 22.73 -11.62 -1.95
CA THR A 518 22.20 -10.25 -1.93
C THR A 518 21.34 -9.96 -3.15
N VAL A 519 21.80 -10.31 -4.35
CA VAL A 519 21.04 -10.10 -5.59
C VAL A 519 19.74 -10.90 -5.58
N ASN A 520 19.80 -12.19 -5.24
CA ASN A 520 18.63 -13.03 -5.17
C ASN A 520 17.61 -12.46 -4.16
N PHE A 521 18.07 -12.00 -3.00
CA PHE A 521 17.22 -11.42 -1.97
C PHE A 521 16.59 -10.09 -2.38
N LEU A 522 17.37 -9.17 -3.00
CA LEU A 522 16.90 -7.84 -3.36
C LEU A 522 16.06 -7.82 -4.65
N TYR A 523 16.33 -8.71 -5.61
CA TYR A 523 15.64 -8.71 -6.91
C TYR A 523 14.63 -9.84 -7.07
N GLY A 524 14.80 -10.97 -6.38
CA GLY A 524 13.89 -12.12 -6.46
C GLY A 524 13.89 -12.85 -7.80
N LEU A 525 14.76 -12.42 -8.71
CA LEU A 525 15.01 -13.02 -10.01
C LEU A 525 16.53 -13.05 -10.25
N PRO A 526 17.04 -14.10 -10.93
CA PRO A 526 18.45 -14.20 -11.24
C PRO A 526 18.87 -13.13 -12.25
N VAL A 527 20.10 -12.64 -12.11
CA VAL A 527 20.74 -11.75 -13.09
C VAL A 527 21.89 -12.48 -13.79
N GLY A 528 22.33 -11.95 -14.94
CA GLY A 528 23.44 -12.55 -15.69
C GLY A 528 24.79 -12.43 -14.97
N GLN A 529 25.71 -13.35 -15.26
CA GLN A 529 27.05 -13.38 -14.64
C GLN A 529 27.81 -12.06 -14.76
N GLN A 530 27.70 -11.34 -15.89
CA GLN A 530 28.36 -10.03 -16.05
C GLN A 530 27.89 -9.00 -15.02
N THR A 531 26.61 -9.02 -14.66
CA THR A 531 26.04 -8.16 -13.62
C THR A 531 26.54 -8.58 -12.23
N MET A 532 26.65 -9.89 -11.98
CA MET A 532 27.23 -10.42 -10.74
C MET A 532 28.67 -9.96 -10.57
N ASP A 533 29.50 -10.11 -11.61
CA ASP A 533 30.90 -9.69 -11.60
C ASP A 533 31.03 -8.17 -11.41
N TYR A 534 30.12 -7.40 -12.02
CA TYR A 534 30.06 -5.96 -11.81
C TYR A 534 29.79 -5.58 -10.35
N PHE A 535 28.77 -6.16 -9.70
CA PHE A 535 28.51 -5.89 -8.29
C PHE A 535 29.65 -6.37 -7.38
N LYS A 536 30.24 -7.52 -7.70
CA LYS A 536 31.41 -8.04 -6.98
C LYS A 536 32.60 -7.06 -7.03
N SER A 537 32.76 -6.31 -8.12
CA SER A 537 33.85 -5.33 -8.25
C SER A 537 33.86 -4.26 -7.16
N PHE A 538 32.70 -3.92 -6.57
CA PHE A 538 32.61 -2.98 -5.44
C PHE A 538 33.18 -3.54 -4.14
N LEU A 539 33.13 -4.87 -3.96
CA LEU A 539 33.77 -5.54 -2.82
C LEU A 539 35.28 -5.62 -3.00
N LEU A 540 35.76 -5.78 -4.24
CA LEU A 540 37.16 -6.11 -4.50
C LEU A 540 38.05 -4.91 -4.90
N SER A 541 37.48 -3.84 -5.45
CA SER A 541 38.25 -2.72 -6.05
C SER A 541 39.34 -3.18 -7.03
N GLY A 542 39.05 -4.22 -7.82
CA GLY A 542 39.98 -4.78 -8.81
C GLY A 542 41.01 -5.78 -8.25
N LEU A 543 40.89 -6.18 -6.98
CA LEU A 543 41.69 -7.24 -6.36
C LEU A 543 41.01 -8.62 -6.52
N ASP A 544 41.71 -9.68 -6.12
CA ASP A 544 41.19 -11.05 -6.13
C ASP A 544 40.23 -11.32 -4.97
N ASP A 545 39.43 -12.38 -5.09
CA ASP A 545 38.38 -12.75 -4.12
C ASP A 545 38.90 -12.88 -2.67
N PHE A 546 40.14 -13.36 -2.48
CA PHE A 546 40.74 -13.52 -1.15
C PHE A 546 40.89 -12.19 -0.39
N TYR A 547 40.93 -11.06 -1.10
CA TYR A 547 41.02 -9.75 -0.47
C TYR A 547 39.79 -9.47 0.40
N TRP A 548 38.59 -9.70 -0.12
CA TRP A 548 37.35 -9.52 0.65
C TRP A 548 37.29 -10.51 1.81
N THR A 549 37.58 -11.78 1.56
CA THR A 549 37.56 -12.82 2.59
C THR A 549 38.49 -12.49 3.75
N ASN A 550 39.71 -12.02 3.46
CA ASN A 550 40.65 -11.59 4.49
C ASN A 550 40.17 -10.36 5.25
N LEU A 551 39.68 -9.33 4.54
CA LEU A 551 39.15 -8.11 5.17
C LEU A 551 37.99 -8.43 6.13
N TRP A 552 37.06 -9.28 5.68
CA TRP A 552 35.92 -9.71 6.50
C TRP A 552 36.39 -10.49 7.73
N ASN A 553 37.31 -11.44 7.57
CA ASN A 553 37.83 -12.23 8.69
C ASN A 553 38.61 -11.36 9.70
N GLN A 554 39.39 -10.38 9.24
CA GLN A 554 40.06 -9.42 10.13
C GLN A 554 39.05 -8.56 10.90
N TYR A 555 37.98 -8.11 10.23
CA TYR A 555 36.88 -7.43 10.92
C TYR A 555 36.21 -8.31 11.99
N LEU A 556 36.03 -9.61 11.74
CA LEU A 556 35.46 -10.52 12.74
C LEU A 556 36.39 -10.74 13.95
N LEU A 557 37.71 -10.75 13.72
CA LEU A 557 38.71 -10.88 14.79
C LEU A 557 38.81 -9.59 15.62
N GLU A 558 38.71 -8.43 14.98
CA GLU A 558 38.83 -7.11 15.62
C GLU A 558 37.64 -6.20 15.27
N PRO A 559 36.41 -6.48 15.77
CA PRO A 559 35.21 -5.76 15.37
C PRO A 559 35.17 -4.30 15.86
N SER A 560 36.01 -3.94 16.84
CA SER A 560 36.18 -2.57 17.34
C SER A 560 37.24 -1.77 16.58
N ASN A 561 37.99 -2.40 15.66
CA ASN A 561 38.97 -1.73 14.84
C ASN A 561 38.27 -0.87 13.77
N GLN A 562 38.43 0.45 13.88
CA GLN A 562 37.75 1.42 13.02
C GLN A 562 38.15 1.30 11.55
N GLU A 563 39.38 0.87 11.25
CA GLU A 563 39.87 0.72 9.88
C GLU A 563 39.13 -0.42 9.17
N TYR A 564 39.10 -1.61 9.78
CA TYR A 564 38.38 -2.76 9.23
C TYR A 564 36.88 -2.52 9.14
N GLN A 565 36.28 -1.94 10.18
CA GLN A 565 34.86 -1.59 10.17
C GLN A 565 34.52 -0.61 9.03
N SER A 566 35.32 0.44 8.85
CA SER A 566 35.10 1.44 7.81
C SER A 566 35.30 0.86 6.41
N ALA A 567 36.32 0.03 6.22
CA ALA A 567 36.60 -0.61 4.94
C ALA A 567 35.48 -1.57 4.51
N VAL A 568 35.00 -2.42 5.43
CA VAL A 568 33.86 -3.33 5.16
C VAL A 568 32.59 -2.51 4.86
N ARG A 569 32.26 -1.53 5.71
CA ARG A 569 31.07 -0.68 5.51
C ARG A 569 31.10 0.06 4.18
N PHE A 570 32.21 0.69 3.83
CA PHE A 570 32.33 1.47 2.59
C PHE A 570 32.07 0.61 1.35
N ARG A 571 32.65 -0.59 1.28
CA ARG A 571 32.49 -1.53 0.17
C ARG A 571 31.05 -2.00 0.05
N MET A 572 30.43 -2.31 1.19
CA MET A 572 29.06 -2.79 1.25
C MET A 572 28.05 -1.71 0.91
N PHE A 573 28.22 -0.50 1.43
CA PHE A 573 27.41 0.64 1.02
C PHE A 573 27.55 0.88 -0.48
N SER A 574 28.76 0.83 -1.03
CA SER A 574 28.98 1.05 -2.46
C SER A 574 28.25 0.00 -3.31
N MET A 575 28.33 -1.28 -2.94
CA MET A 575 27.63 -2.37 -3.62
C MET A 575 26.11 -2.26 -3.49
N LEU A 576 25.59 -2.10 -2.27
CA LEU A 576 24.14 -2.01 -2.01
C LEU A 576 23.52 -0.77 -2.65
N ARG A 577 24.22 0.37 -2.60
CA ARG A 577 23.82 1.60 -3.29
C ARG A 577 23.68 1.35 -4.77
N GLU A 578 24.64 0.67 -5.39
CA GLU A 578 24.57 0.37 -6.81
C GLU A 578 23.42 -0.59 -7.14
N MET A 579 23.23 -1.64 -6.34
CA MET A 579 22.13 -2.60 -6.51
C MET A 579 20.76 -1.94 -6.39
N MET A 580 20.56 -1.08 -5.39
CA MET A 580 19.27 -0.41 -5.17
C MET A 580 18.92 0.61 -6.27
N GLN A 581 19.90 1.10 -7.03
CA GLN A 581 19.67 2.02 -8.15
C GLN A 581 19.23 1.31 -9.44
N GLN A 582 19.32 -0.02 -9.50
CA GLN A 582 18.97 -0.78 -10.70
C GLN A 582 17.45 -0.85 -10.91
N ALA A 583 17.04 -1.10 -12.15
CA ALA A 583 15.63 -1.21 -12.51
C ALA A 583 14.96 -2.40 -11.79
N GLU A 584 15.68 -3.50 -11.65
CA GLU A 584 15.25 -4.74 -10.99
C GLU A 584 14.86 -4.50 -9.53
N PHE A 585 15.57 -3.60 -8.83
CA PHE A 585 15.24 -3.24 -7.46
C PHE A 585 13.86 -2.56 -7.33
N ASN A 586 13.32 -2.00 -8.40
CA ASN A 586 12.00 -1.35 -8.39
C ASN A 586 10.85 -2.34 -8.64
N LEU A 587 11.12 -3.63 -8.85
CA LEU A 587 10.13 -4.65 -9.16
C LEU A 587 9.85 -5.60 -7.99
N ILE A 588 8.65 -6.16 -7.92
CA ILE A 588 8.18 -7.18 -6.95
C ILE A 588 7.28 -8.22 -7.61
#